data_AF-A0A3N9X4Y8-F1
#
_entry.id   AF-A0A3N9X4Y8-F1
#
_cell.length_a   1.000
_cell.length_b   1.000
_cell.length_c   1.000
_cell.angle_alpha   90.00
_cell.angle_beta   90.00
_cell.angle_gamma   90.00
#
_symmetry.space_group_name_H-M   'P 1'
#
loop_
_entity.id
_entity.type
_entity.pdbx_description
1 polymer ?
#
loop_
_entity_poly.entity_id
_entity_poly.type
_entity_poly.pdbx_seq_one_letter_code
_entity_poly.pdbx_strand_id
1 'polypeptide(L)'
;MRRPTASTVLGAVLLVAGCGAGPQDAASTATPPVTAPPATTAPTPTGTAFNPTDIAWLQLTVAMTERLLPVLDLVPARTTDPAWRQTATQVATTRRADLDRARRLLADAAAPTTNPHEGHDMPGMVTAQEMTALRAASGRPFHRLLAGHLRAHLAQSVRIATAEQQSGVQPATVALASAVVRSGTADLERLDHLDPA
;
A
#
# COMPACT_ATOMS: atom_id res chain seq x y z
N MET A 1 3.17 43.87 39.38
CA MET A 1 4.57 44.01 39.83
C MET A 1 5.49 43.93 38.61
N ARG A 2 6.65 44.58 38.71
CA ARG A 2 7.60 45.02 37.67
C ARG A 2 8.19 43.91 36.75
N ARG A 3 8.49 44.30 35.50
CA ARG A 3 9.33 43.64 34.45
C ARG A 3 10.83 43.57 34.88
N PRO A 4 11.86 43.16 34.09
CA PRO A 4 11.98 42.60 32.70
C PRO A 4 13.01 41.42 32.59
N THR A 5 13.31 40.84 31.42
CA THR A 5 14.51 41.18 30.60
C THR A 5 14.51 40.42 29.26
N ALA A 6 15.00 41.12 28.23
CA ALA A 6 15.17 40.66 26.85
C ALA A 6 16.53 39.99 26.64
N SER A 7 16.66 39.21 25.55
CA SER A 7 17.92 39.08 24.81
C SER A 7 17.65 38.62 23.37
N THR A 8 17.79 39.57 22.46
CA THR A 8 17.87 39.41 21.01
C THR A 8 19.30 39.00 20.66
N VAL A 9 19.51 37.97 19.83
CA VAL A 9 20.77 37.80 19.10
C VAL A 9 20.46 37.56 17.63
N LEU A 10 20.80 38.59 16.86
CA LEU A 10 20.86 38.65 15.40
C LEU A 10 22.25 38.16 14.97
N GLY A 11 22.31 37.28 13.97
CA GLY A 11 23.58 36.78 13.45
C GLY A 11 23.45 36.30 12.00
N ALA A 12 23.39 37.26 11.07
CA ALA A 12 23.56 37.02 9.64
C ALA A 12 25.02 37.30 9.27
N VAL A 13 25.70 36.34 8.65
CA VAL A 13 26.97 36.56 7.94
C VAL A 13 26.88 35.85 6.59
N LEU A 14 26.64 36.64 5.54
CA LEU A 14 26.94 36.28 4.16
C LEU A 14 28.40 36.70 3.89
N LEU A 15 29.20 35.77 3.38
CA LEU A 15 30.50 36.06 2.78
C LEU A 15 30.41 35.80 1.27
N VAL A 16 30.51 36.87 0.50
CA VAL A 16 30.76 36.88 -0.95
C VAL A 16 32.23 37.26 -1.14
N ALA A 17 32.98 36.46 -1.89
CA ALA A 17 34.10 36.91 -2.73
C ALA A 17 34.62 35.73 -3.55
N GLY A 18 34.54 35.84 -4.88
CA GLY A 18 35.10 34.88 -5.82
C GLY A 18 35.26 35.52 -7.19
N CYS A 19 36.20 36.47 -7.30
CA CYS A 19 36.71 36.96 -8.58
C CYS A 19 38.14 36.42 -8.73
N GLY A 20 38.38 35.72 -9.84
CA GLY A 20 39.71 35.29 -10.25
C GLY A 20 39.71 35.00 -11.74
N ALA A 21 39.94 36.04 -12.54
CA ALA A 21 40.26 35.92 -13.96
C ALA A 21 41.78 36.12 -14.12
N GLY A 22 42.44 35.17 -14.77
CA GLY A 22 43.83 35.27 -15.19
C GLY A 22 43.99 34.59 -16.56
N PRO A 23 44.61 35.23 -17.55
CA PRO A 23 44.84 34.63 -18.86
C PRO A 23 46.22 33.95 -18.91
N GLN A 24 46.29 32.76 -19.50
CA GLN A 24 47.55 32.19 -20.00
C GLN A 24 47.29 31.41 -21.30
N ASP A 25 47.79 31.96 -22.40
CA ASP A 25 47.98 31.28 -23.68
C ASP A 25 49.19 30.36 -23.60
N ALA A 26 49.05 29.10 -24.02
CA ALA A 26 50.15 28.29 -24.56
C ALA A 26 49.63 27.09 -25.37
N ALA A 27 49.83 27.18 -26.69
CA ALA A 27 50.22 26.14 -27.64
C ALA A 27 49.57 24.73 -27.61
N SER A 28 48.65 24.55 -28.55
CA SER A 28 48.46 23.41 -29.48
C SER A 28 49.14 22.06 -29.21
N THR A 29 48.30 21.04 -28.95
CA THR A 29 48.42 19.70 -29.56
C THR A 29 47.02 19.20 -29.90
N ALA A 30 46.70 19.07 -31.19
CA ALA A 30 45.38 18.69 -31.66
C ALA A 30 45.16 17.17 -31.55
N THR A 31 44.31 16.76 -30.61
CA THR A 31 43.77 15.39 -30.49
C THR A 31 42.36 15.39 -31.10
N PRO A 32 41.96 14.43 -31.94
CA PRO A 32 40.62 14.41 -32.53
C PRO A 32 39.54 14.27 -31.44
N PRO A 33 38.37 14.91 -31.59
CA PRO A 33 37.30 14.82 -30.60
C PRO A 33 36.70 13.41 -30.65
N VAL A 34 36.80 12.69 -29.53
CA VAL A 34 35.96 11.51 -29.29
C VAL A 34 34.55 12.04 -29.04
N THR A 35 33.65 11.79 -29.98
CA THR A 35 32.23 12.07 -29.83
C THR A 35 31.71 11.31 -28.62
N ALA A 36 31.41 12.01 -27.53
CA ALA A 36 30.73 11.42 -26.39
C ALA A 36 29.36 10.91 -26.85
N PRO A 37 28.93 9.69 -26.45
CA PRO A 37 27.58 9.22 -26.73
C PRO A 37 26.58 10.20 -26.11
N PRO A 38 25.41 10.42 -26.75
CA PRO A 38 24.39 11.28 -26.19
C PRO A 38 24.02 10.78 -24.78
N ALA A 39 23.96 11.70 -23.82
CA ALA A 39 23.48 11.39 -22.49
C ALA A 39 22.04 10.90 -22.59
N THR A 40 21.81 9.61 -22.33
CA THR A 40 20.47 9.04 -22.22
C THR A 40 19.77 9.77 -21.07
N THR A 41 18.81 10.62 -21.40
CA THR A 41 17.99 11.31 -20.41
C THR A 41 17.18 10.25 -19.68
N ALA A 42 17.49 10.03 -18.39
CA ALA A 42 16.66 9.15 -17.56
C ALA A 42 15.22 9.70 -17.59
N PRO A 43 14.20 8.85 -17.77
CA PRO A 43 12.82 9.31 -17.76
C PRO A 43 12.57 10.04 -16.44
N THR A 44 12.11 11.28 -16.53
CA THR A 44 11.69 12.04 -15.35
C THR A 44 10.49 11.29 -14.76
N PRO A 45 10.47 10.95 -13.46
CA PRO A 45 9.31 10.28 -12.89
C PRO A 45 8.10 11.21 -13.05
N THR A 46 7.17 10.82 -13.92
CA THR A 46 5.98 11.62 -14.27
C THR A 46 4.83 11.46 -13.26
N GLY A 47 5.14 11.12 -12.01
CA GLY A 47 4.15 10.89 -10.96
C GLY A 47 4.56 11.55 -9.65
N THR A 48 3.57 11.94 -8.84
CA THR A 48 3.79 12.33 -7.45
C THR A 48 4.56 11.22 -6.74
N ALA A 49 5.62 11.57 -6.03
CA ALA A 49 6.38 10.62 -5.23
C ALA A 49 5.48 9.97 -4.17
N PHE A 50 5.75 8.70 -3.86
CA PHE A 50 5.09 8.00 -2.77
C PHE A 50 5.59 8.55 -1.43
N ASN A 51 4.68 8.79 -0.48
CA ASN A 51 5.02 9.04 0.91
C ASN A 51 5.05 7.72 1.71
N PRO A 52 5.52 7.74 2.97
CA PRO A 52 5.55 6.53 3.79
C PRO A 52 4.17 5.89 4.06
N THR A 53 3.09 6.67 4.07
CA THR A 53 1.71 6.17 4.23
C THR A 53 1.32 5.31 3.04
N ASP A 54 1.55 5.80 1.82
CA ASP A 54 1.24 5.08 0.58
C ASP A 54 1.93 3.69 0.60
N ILE A 55 3.22 3.66 0.93
CA ILE A 55 4.01 2.41 0.97
C ILE A 55 3.53 1.46 2.06
N ALA A 56 3.35 1.96 3.29
CA ALA A 56 2.93 1.14 4.41
C ALA A 56 1.54 0.53 4.18
N TRP A 57 0.60 1.31 3.63
CA TRP A 57 -0.73 0.82 3.33
C TRP A 57 -0.74 -0.22 2.20
N LEU A 58 0.06 -0.01 1.14
CA LEU A 58 0.21 -0.99 0.06
C LEU A 58 0.79 -2.31 0.59
N GLN A 59 1.84 -2.26 1.40
CA GLN A 59 2.44 -3.44 2.03
C GLN A 59 1.43 -4.18 2.91
N LEU A 60 0.66 -3.45 3.73
CA LEU A 60 -0.38 -4.05 4.56
C LEU A 60 -1.50 -4.67 3.74
N THR A 61 -1.94 -4.01 2.67
CA THR A 61 -2.97 -4.52 1.74
C THR A 61 -2.55 -5.83 1.10
N VAL A 62 -1.29 -5.93 0.65
CA VAL A 62 -0.71 -7.17 0.12
C VAL A 62 -0.78 -8.28 1.17
N ALA A 63 -0.21 -8.04 2.36
CA ALA A 63 -0.14 -9.03 3.42
C ALA A 63 -1.52 -9.53 3.88
N MET A 64 -2.47 -8.62 4.06
CA MET A 64 -3.84 -8.97 4.45
C MET A 64 -4.55 -9.78 3.37
N THR A 65 -4.39 -9.40 2.11
CA THR A 65 -5.06 -10.07 0.99
C THR A 65 -4.50 -11.47 0.76
N GLU A 66 -3.19 -11.65 0.85
CA GLU A 66 -2.54 -12.96 0.73
C GLU A 66 -3.00 -13.94 1.81
N ARG A 67 -3.35 -13.46 3.01
CA ARG A 67 -3.93 -14.30 4.08
C ARG A 67 -5.42 -14.57 3.89
N LEU A 68 -6.17 -13.69 3.21
CA LEU A 68 -7.59 -13.90 2.95
C LEU A 68 -7.84 -14.91 1.83
N LEU A 69 -7.10 -14.84 0.72
CA LEU A 69 -7.38 -15.65 -0.47
C LEU A 69 -7.46 -17.17 -0.16
N PRO A 70 -6.54 -17.77 0.64
CA PRO A 70 -6.65 -19.17 1.02
C PRO A 70 -7.89 -19.52 1.84
N VAL A 71 -8.47 -18.56 2.57
CA VAL A 71 -9.72 -18.75 3.30
C VAL A 71 -10.89 -18.88 2.32
N LEU A 72 -10.93 -18.00 1.32
CA LEU A 72 -11.97 -18.00 0.29
C LEU A 72 -11.89 -19.25 -0.61
N ASP A 73 -10.67 -19.75 -0.86
CA ASP A 73 -10.45 -20.96 -1.66
C ASP A 73 -10.99 -22.24 -0.97
N LEU A 74 -11.30 -22.21 0.33
CA LEU A 74 -11.96 -23.33 1.02
C LEU A 74 -13.42 -23.50 0.57
N VAL A 75 -14.11 -22.41 0.23
CA VAL A 75 -15.58 -22.36 0.11
C VAL A 75 -16.17 -23.46 -0.80
N PRO A 76 -15.64 -23.73 -2.02
CA PRO A 76 -16.19 -24.76 -2.89
C PRO A 76 -16.17 -26.17 -2.29
N ALA A 77 -15.22 -26.47 -1.39
CA ALA A 77 -15.12 -27.77 -0.74
C ALA A 77 -15.97 -27.86 0.56
N ARG A 78 -16.39 -26.72 1.13
CA ARG A 78 -17.02 -26.69 2.47
C ARG A 78 -18.51 -26.45 2.46
N THR A 79 -19.06 -26.02 1.34
CA THR A 79 -20.50 -25.83 1.21
C THR A 79 -20.96 -25.99 -0.23
N THR A 80 -22.19 -26.44 -0.43
CA THR A 80 -22.90 -26.43 -1.72
C THR A 80 -23.84 -25.23 -1.86
N ASP A 81 -23.93 -24.37 -0.83
CA ASP A 81 -24.78 -23.20 -0.85
C ASP A 81 -24.34 -22.20 -1.95
N PRO A 82 -25.21 -21.91 -2.93
CA PRO A 82 -24.86 -21.08 -4.07
C PRO A 82 -24.57 -19.62 -3.68
N ALA A 83 -25.24 -19.09 -2.66
CA ALA A 83 -25.06 -17.69 -2.26
C ALA A 83 -23.70 -17.47 -1.58
N TRP A 84 -23.26 -18.45 -0.77
CA TRP A 84 -21.91 -18.45 -0.19
C TRP A 84 -20.82 -18.61 -1.25
N ARG A 85 -21.00 -19.52 -2.20
CA ARG A 85 -20.05 -19.71 -3.31
C ARG A 85 -19.92 -18.48 -4.18
N GLN A 86 -21.04 -17.84 -4.53
CA GLN A 86 -21.06 -16.61 -5.31
C GLN A 86 -20.36 -15.47 -4.57
N THR A 87 -20.71 -15.26 -3.30
CA THR A 87 -20.11 -14.20 -2.47
C THR A 87 -18.60 -14.40 -2.36
N ALA A 88 -18.14 -15.60 -2.03
CA ALA A 88 -16.70 -15.89 -1.91
C ALA A 88 -15.95 -15.66 -3.24
N THR A 89 -16.53 -16.07 -4.36
CA THR A 89 -15.94 -15.87 -5.70
C THR A 89 -15.81 -14.39 -6.04
N GLN A 90 -16.85 -13.60 -5.75
CA GLN A 90 -16.84 -12.17 -6.01
C GLN A 90 -15.79 -11.45 -5.16
N VAL A 91 -15.75 -11.73 -3.86
CA VAL A 91 -14.73 -11.15 -2.97
C VAL A 91 -13.33 -11.56 -3.44
N ALA A 92 -13.09 -12.84 -3.72
CA ALA A 92 -11.77 -13.31 -4.17
C ALA A 92 -11.32 -12.63 -5.46
N THR A 93 -12.23 -12.42 -6.41
CA THR A 93 -11.94 -11.74 -7.69
C THR A 93 -11.52 -10.29 -7.45
N THR A 94 -12.28 -9.55 -6.67
CA THR A 94 -11.96 -8.15 -6.33
C THR A 94 -10.62 -8.06 -5.60
N ARG A 95 -10.39 -8.93 -4.60
CA ARG A 95 -9.17 -8.90 -3.79
C ARG A 95 -7.93 -9.29 -4.60
N ARG A 96 -8.02 -10.23 -5.55
CA ARG A 96 -6.93 -10.52 -6.49
C ARG A 96 -6.58 -9.30 -7.36
N ALA A 97 -7.59 -8.59 -7.86
CA ALA A 97 -7.36 -7.37 -8.64
C ALA A 97 -6.71 -6.25 -7.80
N ASP A 98 -7.14 -6.08 -6.55
CA ASP A 98 -6.54 -5.13 -5.60
C ASP A 98 -5.09 -5.51 -5.28
N LEU A 99 -4.82 -6.80 -5.03
CA LEU A 99 -3.47 -7.34 -4.78
C LEU A 99 -2.51 -7.05 -5.94
N ASP A 100 -2.95 -7.30 -7.18
CA ASP A 100 -2.14 -7.05 -8.37
C ASP A 100 -1.85 -5.57 -8.56
N ARG A 101 -2.83 -4.70 -8.29
CA ARG A 101 -2.63 -3.24 -8.31
C ARG A 101 -1.65 -2.79 -7.22
N ALA A 102 -1.80 -3.32 -6.01
CA ALA A 102 -0.93 -2.96 -4.90
C ALA A 102 0.53 -3.36 -5.15
N ARG A 103 0.76 -4.56 -5.68
CA ARG A 103 2.10 -5.04 -6.05
C ARG A 103 2.74 -4.20 -7.15
N ARG A 104 1.97 -3.78 -8.17
CA ARG A 104 2.49 -2.86 -9.21
C ARG A 104 2.88 -1.51 -8.63
N LEU A 105 2.04 -0.93 -7.77
CA LEU A 105 2.36 0.35 -7.12
C LEU A 105 3.59 0.26 -6.21
N LEU A 106 3.79 -0.85 -5.50
CA LEU A 106 5.01 -1.10 -4.73
C LEU A 106 6.25 -1.20 -5.62
N ALA A 107 6.13 -1.85 -6.78
CA ALA A 107 7.21 -1.92 -7.76
C ALA A 107 7.54 -0.54 -8.35
N ASP A 108 6.52 0.26 -8.69
CA ASP A 108 6.68 1.63 -9.18
C ASP A 108 7.36 2.54 -8.14
N ALA A 109 7.12 2.27 -6.85
CA ALA A 109 7.75 2.97 -5.74
C ALA A 109 9.17 2.50 -5.42
N ALA A 110 9.67 1.45 -6.09
CA ALA A 110 10.90 0.74 -5.73
C ALA A 110 10.93 0.33 -4.24
N ALA A 111 9.78 -0.05 -3.68
CA ALA A 111 9.67 -0.47 -2.30
C ALA A 111 10.36 -1.83 -2.07
N PRO A 112 10.84 -2.13 -0.84
CA PRO A 112 11.37 -3.44 -0.52
C PRO A 112 10.35 -4.55 -0.80
N THR A 113 10.81 -5.64 -1.43
CA THR A 113 9.97 -6.81 -1.72
C THR A 113 9.73 -7.70 -0.51
N THR A 114 10.44 -7.46 0.60
CA THR A 114 10.23 -8.14 1.87
C THR A 114 8.88 -7.73 2.45
N ASN A 115 8.05 -8.69 2.87
CA ASN A 115 6.80 -8.40 3.55
C ASN A 115 7.08 -8.08 5.04
N PRO A 116 6.91 -6.82 5.49
CA PRO A 116 7.19 -6.45 6.89
C PRO A 116 6.17 -7.03 7.88
N HIS A 117 5.09 -7.64 7.39
CA HIS A 117 4.03 -8.24 8.20
C HIS A 117 4.04 -9.77 8.16
N GLU A 118 5.05 -10.37 7.52
CA GLU A 118 5.20 -11.82 7.52
C GLU A 118 5.35 -12.35 8.96
N GLY A 119 4.60 -13.40 9.29
CA GLY A 119 4.63 -14.01 10.63
C GLY A 119 3.93 -13.21 11.74
N HIS A 120 3.33 -12.06 11.44
CA HIS A 120 2.60 -11.24 12.42
C HIS A 120 1.09 -11.38 12.27
N ASP A 121 0.39 -11.53 13.40
CA ASP A 121 -1.07 -11.47 13.45
C ASP A 121 -1.53 -10.04 13.71
N MET A 122 -2.30 -9.50 12.77
CA MET A 122 -2.84 -8.14 12.80
C MET A 122 -4.38 -8.21 12.77
N PRO A 123 -5.08 -7.16 13.26
CA PRO A 123 -6.53 -7.09 13.13
C PRO A 123 -7.00 -7.38 11.70
N GLY A 124 -8.05 -8.19 11.55
CA GLY A 124 -8.61 -8.56 10.25
C GLY A 124 -7.82 -9.61 9.46
N MET A 125 -6.68 -10.10 9.95
CA MET A 125 -6.00 -11.27 9.37
C MET A 125 -6.48 -12.56 10.03
N VAL A 126 -6.71 -13.60 9.22
CA VAL A 126 -7.02 -14.94 9.73
C VAL A 126 -5.73 -15.61 10.22
N THR A 127 -5.67 -15.91 11.52
CA THR A 127 -4.58 -16.61 12.20
C THR A 127 -4.43 -18.07 11.74
N ALA A 128 -3.29 -18.71 12.06
CA ALA A 128 -3.08 -20.13 11.75
C ALA A 128 -4.09 -21.05 12.48
N GLN A 129 -4.44 -20.69 13.71
CA GLN A 129 -5.44 -21.43 14.50
C GLN A 129 -6.84 -21.28 13.90
N GLU A 130 -7.23 -20.07 13.50
CA GLU A 130 -8.53 -19.82 12.86
C GLU A 130 -8.62 -20.50 11.50
N MET A 131 -7.55 -20.47 10.71
CA MET A 131 -7.46 -21.25 9.47
C MET A 131 -7.64 -22.76 9.72
N THR A 132 -7.10 -23.28 10.82
CA THR A 132 -7.30 -24.69 11.21
C THR A 132 -8.77 -24.97 11.55
N ALA A 133 -9.42 -24.08 12.30
CA ALA A 133 -10.85 -24.21 12.60
C ALA A 133 -11.72 -24.14 11.34
N LEU A 134 -11.45 -23.17 10.46
CA LEU A 134 -12.07 -23.07 9.14
C LEU A 134 -11.86 -24.36 8.35
N ARG A 135 -10.66 -24.94 8.37
CA ARG A 135 -10.36 -26.21 7.68
C ARG A 135 -11.07 -27.44 8.26
N ALA A 136 -11.48 -27.42 9.52
CA ALA A 136 -12.22 -28.51 10.15
C ALA A 136 -13.74 -28.40 9.95
N ALA A 137 -14.25 -27.21 9.62
CA ALA A 137 -15.68 -26.96 9.49
C ALA A 137 -16.21 -27.19 8.06
N SER A 138 -17.49 -27.54 7.96
CA SER A 138 -18.28 -27.60 6.72
C SER A 138 -19.73 -27.18 6.99
N GLY A 139 -20.48 -26.79 5.96
CA GLY A 139 -21.87 -26.35 6.07
C GLY A 139 -22.05 -25.15 7.00
N ARG A 140 -23.13 -25.14 7.79
CA ARG A 140 -23.47 -24.02 8.69
C ARG A 140 -22.35 -23.62 9.67
N PRO A 141 -21.65 -24.56 10.36
CA PRO A 141 -20.49 -24.19 11.18
C PRO A 141 -19.38 -23.45 10.40
N PHE A 142 -19.12 -23.85 9.16
CA PHE A 142 -18.14 -23.17 8.30
C PHE A 142 -18.63 -21.78 7.91
N HIS A 143 -19.91 -21.63 7.55
CA HIS A 143 -20.52 -20.35 7.22
C HIS A 143 -20.34 -19.33 8.35
N ARG A 144 -20.66 -19.70 9.59
CA ARG A 144 -20.51 -18.80 10.75
C ARG A 144 -19.06 -18.36 10.97
N LEU A 145 -18.11 -19.29 10.88
CA LEU A 145 -16.67 -18.96 11.00
C LEU A 145 -16.23 -18.03 9.86
N LEU A 146 -16.58 -18.38 8.63
CA LEU A 146 -16.24 -17.58 7.45
C LEU A 146 -16.84 -16.17 7.54
N ALA A 147 -18.11 -16.04 7.94
CA ALA A 147 -18.77 -14.75 8.10
C ALA A 147 -18.04 -13.86 9.11
N GLY A 148 -17.73 -14.39 10.30
CA GLY A 148 -17.01 -13.64 11.33
C GLY A 148 -15.66 -13.13 10.83
N HIS A 149 -14.85 -14.01 10.23
CA HIS A 149 -13.52 -13.64 9.74
C HIS A 149 -13.58 -12.69 8.54
N LEU A 150 -14.50 -12.92 7.60
CA LEU A 150 -14.65 -12.05 6.44
C LEU A 150 -15.14 -10.66 6.85
N ARG A 151 -16.09 -10.56 7.79
CA ARG A 151 -16.55 -9.28 8.35
C ARG A 151 -15.41 -8.52 9.03
N ALA A 152 -14.61 -9.19 9.87
CA ALA A 152 -13.46 -8.58 10.53
C ALA A 152 -12.41 -8.09 9.51
N HIS A 153 -12.11 -8.89 8.48
CA HIS A 153 -11.17 -8.52 7.42
C HIS A 153 -11.66 -7.31 6.62
N LEU A 154 -12.91 -7.33 6.17
CA LEU A 154 -13.48 -6.26 5.33
C LEU A 154 -13.59 -4.94 6.12
N ALA A 155 -14.10 -4.99 7.36
CA ALA A 155 -14.19 -3.81 8.21
C ALA A 155 -12.81 -3.18 8.46
N GLN A 156 -11.80 -4.01 8.72
CA GLN A 156 -10.44 -3.53 8.87
C GLN A 156 -9.89 -2.93 7.57
N SER A 157 -10.12 -3.60 6.43
CA SER A 157 -9.66 -3.14 5.10
C SER A 157 -10.27 -1.78 4.74
N VAL A 158 -11.56 -1.59 4.98
CA VAL A 158 -12.24 -0.30 4.81
C VAL A 158 -11.60 0.76 5.72
N ARG A 159 -11.41 0.45 7.01
CA ARG A 159 -10.83 1.40 7.97
C ARG A 159 -9.44 1.89 7.54
N ILE A 160 -8.53 0.99 7.17
CA ILE A 160 -7.17 1.36 6.79
C ILE A 160 -7.11 2.04 5.42
N ALA A 161 -7.99 1.65 4.49
CA ALA A 161 -8.09 2.32 3.20
C ALA A 161 -8.64 3.76 3.34
N THR A 162 -9.57 4.00 4.25
CA THR A 162 -10.02 5.36 4.57
C THR A 162 -8.88 6.22 5.13
N ALA A 163 -7.99 5.65 5.96
CA ALA A 163 -6.82 6.37 6.46
C ALA A 163 -5.85 6.74 5.32
N GLU A 164 -5.65 5.83 4.37
CA GLU A 164 -4.87 6.10 3.15
C GLU A 164 -5.50 7.21 2.29
N GLN A 165 -6.82 7.23 2.10
CA GLN A 165 -7.48 8.31 1.36
C GLN A 165 -7.24 9.70 1.98
N GLN A 166 -7.02 9.76 3.29
CA GLN A 166 -6.82 11.01 4.03
C GLN A 166 -5.36 11.47 4.06
N SER A 167 -4.41 10.51 4.02
CA SER A 167 -3.00 10.76 4.34
C SER A 167 -2.03 10.35 3.22
N GLY A 168 -2.49 9.61 2.22
CA GLY A 168 -1.75 9.28 1.01
C GLY A 168 -1.61 10.48 0.10
N VAL A 169 -0.55 10.47 -0.71
CA VAL A 169 -0.29 11.56 -1.68
C VAL A 169 -0.18 11.03 -3.10
N GLN A 170 0.01 9.72 -3.27
CA GLN A 170 0.14 9.11 -4.59
C GLN A 170 -1.26 8.88 -5.19
N PRO A 171 -1.62 9.52 -6.33
CA PRO A 171 -3.00 9.50 -6.83
C PRO A 171 -3.57 8.11 -7.15
N ALA A 172 -2.78 7.21 -7.71
CA ALA A 172 -3.17 5.84 -8.00
C ALA A 172 -3.31 4.97 -6.74
N THR A 173 -2.51 5.22 -5.69
CA THR A 173 -2.68 4.59 -4.37
C THR A 173 -3.97 5.05 -3.71
N VAL A 174 -4.23 6.35 -3.66
CA VAL A 174 -5.50 6.92 -3.16
C VAL A 174 -6.71 6.41 -3.97
N ALA A 175 -6.56 6.25 -5.29
CA ALA A 175 -7.59 5.66 -6.13
C ALA A 175 -7.83 4.17 -5.85
N LEU A 176 -6.78 3.39 -5.52
CA LEU A 176 -6.92 2.01 -5.06
C LEU A 176 -7.62 1.98 -3.70
N ALA A 177 -7.22 2.81 -2.75
CA ALA A 177 -7.84 2.89 -1.43
C ALA A 177 -9.34 3.21 -1.53
N SER A 178 -9.70 4.13 -2.42
CA SER A 178 -11.11 4.45 -2.73
C SER A 178 -11.89 3.25 -3.30
N ALA A 179 -11.25 2.41 -4.11
CA ALA A 179 -11.88 1.19 -4.62
C ALA A 179 -12.04 0.12 -3.52
N VAL A 180 -11.06 0.00 -2.63
CA VAL A 180 -11.12 -0.91 -1.47
C VAL A 180 -12.24 -0.51 -0.52
N VAL A 181 -12.40 0.78 -0.20
CA VAL A 181 -13.51 1.27 0.63
C VAL A 181 -14.85 0.90 0.01
N ARG A 182 -15.08 1.27 -1.27
CA ARG A 182 -16.36 0.97 -1.94
C ARG A 182 -16.68 -0.52 -2.00
N SER A 183 -15.71 -1.34 -2.41
CA SER A 183 -15.92 -2.79 -2.51
C SER A 183 -16.08 -3.43 -1.14
N GLY A 184 -15.28 -3.03 -0.14
CA GLY A 184 -15.35 -3.54 1.21
C GLY A 184 -16.70 -3.26 1.88
N THR A 185 -17.24 -2.04 1.71
CA THR A 185 -18.58 -1.69 2.20
C THR A 185 -19.67 -2.53 1.51
N ALA A 186 -19.62 -2.65 0.18
CA ALA A 186 -20.61 -3.46 -0.55
C ALA A 186 -20.53 -4.96 -0.20
N ASP A 187 -19.32 -5.49 0.04
CA ASP A 187 -19.13 -6.87 0.47
C ASP A 187 -19.62 -7.09 1.92
N LEU A 188 -19.48 -6.10 2.81
CA LEU A 188 -20.03 -6.14 4.17
C LEU A 188 -21.57 -6.18 4.15
N GLU A 189 -22.21 -5.30 3.38
CA GLU A 189 -23.67 -5.27 3.24
C GLU A 189 -24.20 -6.61 2.70
N ARG A 190 -23.52 -7.17 1.69
CA ARG A 190 -23.85 -8.50 1.16
C ARG A 190 -23.71 -9.59 2.22
N LEU A 191 -22.66 -9.53 3.02
CA LEU A 191 -22.42 -10.49 4.08
C LEU A 191 -23.47 -10.39 5.19
N ASP A 192 -23.91 -9.18 5.54
CA ASP A 192 -24.98 -8.96 6.52
C ASP A 192 -26.33 -9.50 6.03
N HIS A 193 -26.60 -9.47 4.73
CA HIS A 193 -27.75 -10.16 4.14
C HIS A 193 -27.62 -11.69 4.15
N LEU A 194 -26.41 -12.21 4.01
CA LEU A 194 -26.13 -13.65 3.93
C LEU A 194 -26.08 -14.33 5.30
N ASP A 195 -25.56 -13.62 6.30
CA ASP A 195 -25.39 -14.04 7.70
C ASP A 195 -25.62 -12.82 8.61
N PRO A 196 -26.89 -12.54 8.96
CA PRO A 196 -27.23 -11.48 9.89
C PRO A 196 -26.58 -11.74 11.26
N ALA A 197 -26.03 -10.70 11.86
CA ALA A 197 -25.37 -10.76 13.17
C ALA A 197 -26.35 -11.07 14.32
#